data_AF-A0A9N9X133-F1
#
_entry.id   AF-A0A9N9X133-F1
#
_cell.length_a   1.000
_cell.length_b   1.000
_cell.length_c   1.000
_cell.angle_alpha   90.00
_cell.angle_beta   90.00
_cell.angle_gamma   90.00
#
_symmetry.space_group_name_H-M   'P 1'
#
loop_
_entity.id
_entity.type
_entity.pdbx_description
1 polymer ?
#
loop_
_entity_poly.entity_id
_entity_poly.type
_entity_poly.pdbx_seq_one_letter_code
_entity_poly.pdbx_strand_id
1 'polypeptide(L)'
;MGKEDFFSTKKLENDIVHRKKTTTGEKVEWLKISWIHLRYSDPKKMYFKYNYNTDSFFLELDLKRSIRGRPSSNHYIEMDSLYPEGKPITEEKKKDLMALLSFVPPIHHGFYKELKTDNERDLGLADGDPEDEPNVQKDVK
;
A
#
# COMPACT_ATOMS: atom_id res chain seq x y z
N MET A 1 4.69 -7.84 -18.45
CA MET A 1 4.75 -7.00 -17.24
C MET A 1 6.21 -6.89 -16.85
N GLY A 2 6.81 -5.73 -17.06
CA GLY A 2 8.23 -5.47 -16.82
C GLY A 2 8.49 -4.85 -15.45
N LYS A 3 9.75 -4.54 -15.14
CA LYS A 3 10.14 -3.93 -13.86
C LYS A 3 9.57 -2.52 -13.71
N GLU A 4 9.44 -1.83 -14.82
CA GLU A 4 8.86 -0.50 -15.01
C GLU A 4 7.36 -0.44 -14.67
N ASP A 5 6.67 -1.57 -14.60
CA ASP A 5 5.25 -1.62 -14.22
C ASP A 5 5.05 -1.62 -12.69
N PHE A 6 6.11 -1.81 -11.91
CA PHE A 6 6.03 -1.87 -10.44
C PHE A 6 6.43 -0.53 -9.83
N PHE A 7 5.45 0.15 -9.24
CA PHE A 7 5.62 1.45 -8.57
C PHE A 7 5.42 1.32 -7.05
N SER A 8 6.16 2.14 -6.30
CA SER A 8 6.01 2.24 -4.85
C SER A 8 4.87 3.17 -4.47
N THR A 9 3.99 2.71 -3.58
CA THR A 9 2.86 3.50 -3.05
C THR A 9 3.23 4.35 -1.84
N LYS A 10 4.44 4.19 -1.28
CA LYS A 10 4.88 4.87 -0.04
C LYS A 10 4.72 6.39 -0.10
N LYS A 11 5.02 7.01 -1.24
CA LYS A 11 4.84 8.47 -1.43
C LYS A 11 3.36 8.88 -1.34
N LEU A 12 2.47 8.09 -1.91
CA LEU A 12 1.02 8.35 -1.89
C LEU A 12 0.46 8.16 -0.48
N GLU A 13 0.84 7.08 0.20
CA GLU A 13 0.47 6.78 1.58
C GLU A 13 0.90 7.91 2.53
N ASN A 14 2.12 8.42 2.35
CA ASN A 14 2.65 9.54 3.13
C ASN A 14 1.99 10.89 2.82
N ASP A 15 1.30 11.03 1.68
CA ASP A 15 0.60 12.26 1.32
C ASP A 15 -0.84 12.31 1.87
N ILE A 16 -1.42 11.15 2.14
CA ILE A 16 -2.77 11.02 2.71
C ILE A 16 -2.74 10.77 4.22
N VAL A 17 -3.92 10.84 4.86
CA VAL A 17 -4.12 10.55 6.28
C VAL A 17 -5.33 9.65 6.46
N HIS A 18 -5.20 8.64 7.33
CA HIS A 18 -6.33 7.84 7.77
C HIS A 18 -7.30 8.68 8.62
N ARG A 19 -8.51 8.93 8.10
CA ARG A 19 -9.52 9.77 8.75
C ARG A 19 -10.57 8.93 9.49
N LYS A 20 -10.84 9.28 10.74
CA LYS A 20 -11.89 8.63 11.56
C LYS A 20 -13.23 9.38 11.55
N LYS A 21 -13.27 10.56 10.94
CA LYS A 21 -14.44 11.42 10.84
C LYS A 21 -14.59 11.98 9.43
N THR A 22 -15.84 12.12 8.96
CA THR A 22 -16.19 12.77 7.69
C THR A 22 -15.97 14.28 7.76
N THR A 23 -16.11 14.96 6.61
CA THR A 23 -16.10 16.43 6.54
C THR A 23 -17.24 17.07 7.34
N THR A 24 -18.35 16.36 7.53
CA THR A 24 -19.51 16.76 8.36
C THR A 24 -19.31 16.47 9.86
N GLY A 25 -18.22 15.78 10.24
CA GLY A 25 -17.90 15.46 11.63
C GLY A 25 -18.46 14.12 12.13
N GLU A 26 -19.15 13.37 11.28
CA GLU A 26 -19.69 12.04 11.59
C GLU A 26 -18.58 10.99 11.69
N LYS A 27 -18.74 10.01 12.57
CA LYS A 27 -17.77 8.91 12.71
C LYS A 27 -17.81 8.00 11.48
N VAL A 28 -16.63 7.64 10.97
CA VAL A 28 -16.49 6.71 9.85
C VAL A 28 -16.39 5.29 10.37
N GLU A 29 -17.31 4.42 9.95
CA GLU A 29 -17.31 2.99 10.24
C GLU A 29 -16.70 2.23 9.05
N TRP A 30 -15.37 2.25 8.95
CA TRP A 30 -14.61 1.73 7.79
C TRP A 30 -15.04 0.33 7.34
N LEU A 31 -15.24 -0.59 8.29
CA LEU A 31 -15.63 -1.97 7.99
C LEU A 31 -17.05 -2.13 7.44
N LYS A 32 -17.92 -1.12 7.58
CA LYS A 32 -19.28 -1.15 7.03
C LYS A 32 -19.38 -0.50 5.65
N ILE A 33 -18.31 0.14 5.18
CA ILE A 33 -18.32 0.79 3.87
C ILE A 33 -18.54 -0.27 2.79
N SER A 34 -19.61 -0.10 2.02
CA SER A 34 -20.02 -1.03 0.96
C SER A 34 -19.72 -0.48 -0.42
N TRP A 35 -19.65 0.85 -0.56
CA TRP A 35 -19.40 1.50 -1.84
C TRP A 35 -18.41 2.64 -1.67
N ILE A 36 -17.30 2.57 -2.41
CA ILE A 36 -16.31 3.63 -2.54
C ILE A 36 -16.38 4.22 -3.94
N HIS A 37 -16.38 5.55 -4.02
CA HIS A 37 -16.36 6.31 -5.26
C HIS A 37 -15.25 7.35 -5.21
N LEU A 38 -14.32 7.24 -6.15
CA LEU A 38 -13.17 8.14 -6.32
C LEU A 38 -13.35 8.94 -7.61
N ARG A 39 -12.96 10.22 -7.58
CA ARG A 39 -13.13 11.13 -8.72
C ARG A 39 -11.78 11.73 -9.12
N TYR A 40 -11.51 11.78 -10.42
CA TYR A 40 -10.30 12.44 -10.94
C TYR A 40 -10.26 13.94 -10.64
N SER A 41 -11.42 14.61 -10.54
CA SER A 41 -11.51 16.03 -10.17
C SER A 41 -11.01 16.30 -8.76
N ASP A 42 -11.14 15.31 -7.86
CA ASP A 42 -10.91 15.45 -6.44
C ASP A 42 -10.05 14.29 -5.90
N PRO A 43 -8.76 14.21 -6.29
CA PRO A 43 -7.92 13.03 -6.05
C PRO A 43 -7.65 12.76 -4.56
N LYS A 44 -7.84 13.76 -3.69
CA LYS A 44 -7.65 13.63 -2.23
C LYS A 44 -8.97 13.53 -1.46
N LYS A 45 -10.09 13.33 -2.16
CA LYS A 45 -11.39 13.11 -1.54
C LYS A 45 -11.89 11.70 -1.85
N MET A 46 -12.50 11.09 -0.85
CA MET A 46 -13.17 9.81 -0.98
C MET A 46 -14.65 10.00 -0.68
N TYR A 47 -15.48 9.49 -1.58
CA TYR A 47 -16.93 9.47 -1.40
C TYR A 47 -17.35 8.04 -1.10
N PHE A 48 -18.17 7.83 -0.08
CA PHE A 48 -18.56 6.46 0.29
C PHE A 48 -20.00 6.34 0.79
N LYS A 49 -20.50 5.10 0.79
CA LYS A 49 -21.81 4.70 1.33
C LYS A 49 -21.68 3.39 2.12
N TYR A 50 -22.59 3.20 3.08
CA TYR A 50 -22.75 1.95 3.83
C TYR A 50 -23.76 0.98 3.19
N ASN A 51 -24.32 1.33 2.02
CA ASN A 51 -25.28 0.51 1.29
C ASN A 51 -25.07 0.69 -0.23
N TYR A 52 -25.70 -0.20 -1.00
CA TYR A 52 -25.66 -0.19 -2.47
C TYR A 52 -26.82 0.58 -3.12
N ASN A 53 -27.61 1.35 -2.34
CA ASN A 53 -28.72 2.10 -2.90
C ASN A 53 -28.19 3.25 -3.79
N THR A 54 -28.66 3.34 -5.03
CA THR A 54 -28.28 4.40 -5.97
C THR A 54 -28.74 5.77 -5.50
N ASP A 55 -29.89 5.84 -4.84
CA ASP A 55 -30.56 7.10 -4.48
C ASP A 55 -30.05 7.68 -3.15
N SER A 56 -29.26 6.92 -2.39
CA SER A 56 -28.65 7.41 -1.15
C SER A 56 -27.56 8.45 -1.47
N PHE A 57 -27.35 9.40 -0.56
CA PHE A 57 -26.27 10.38 -0.69
C PHE A 57 -24.93 9.76 -0.31
N PHE A 58 -23.85 10.22 -0.94
CA PHE A 58 -22.50 9.86 -0.55
C PHE A 58 -22.04 10.72 0.63
N LEU A 59 -21.40 10.08 1.60
CA LEU A 59 -20.62 10.77 2.62
C LEU A 59 -19.26 11.14 2.04
N GLU A 60 -18.72 12.29 2.46
CA GLU A 60 -17.43 12.80 1.98
C GLU A 60 -16.35 12.70 3.06
N LEU A 61 -15.17 12.27 2.63
CA LEU A 61 -13.97 12.18 3.44
C LEU A 61 -12.82 12.93 2.77
N ASP A 62 -12.25 13.93 3.46
CA ASP A 62 -11.05 14.65 2.99
C ASP A 62 -9.77 14.00 3.52
N LEU A 63 -9.05 13.34 2.62
CA LEU A 63 -7.82 12.59 2.91
C LEU A 63 -6.58 13.48 2.98
N LYS A 64 -6.70 14.79 2.69
CA LYS A 64 -5.57 15.72 2.74
C LYS A 64 -4.94 15.74 4.11
N ARG A 65 -3.61 15.62 4.16
CA ARG A 65 -2.85 15.89 5.39
C ARG A 65 -2.95 17.37 5.74
N SER A 66 -3.37 17.68 6.96
CA SER A 66 -3.34 19.05 7.48
C SER A 66 -1.91 19.36 7.91
N ILE A 67 -1.19 20.12 7.09
CA ILE A 67 0.16 20.59 7.42
C ILE A 67 0.03 21.99 8.02
N ARG A 68 0.65 22.22 9.17
CA ARG A 68 0.70 23.55 9.79
C ARG A 68 1.53 24.47 8.90
N GLY A 69 0.90 25.47 8.27
CA GLY A 69 1.56 26.42 7.37
C GLY A 69 0.93 26.46 5.98
N ARG A 70 1.74 26.62 4.93
CA ARG A 70 1.26 26.70 3.55
C ARG A 70 0.68 25.34 3.13
N PRO A 71 -0.55 25.27 2.60
CA PRO A 71 -1.08 24.04 2.04
C PRO A 71 -0.13 23.53 0.95
N SER A 72 0.19 22.24 0.94
CA SER A 72 0.86 21.66 -0.24
C SER A 72 -0.11 21.81 -1.41
N SER A 73 0.28 22.55 -2.45
CA SER A 73 -0.53 22.64 -3.65
C SER A 73 -0.68 21.25 -4.24
N ASN A 74 -1.83 21.01 -4.91
CA ASN A 74 -2.08 19.81 -5.70
C ASN A 74 -0.93 19.62 -6.69
N HIS A 75 0.05 18.81 -6.32
CA HIS A 75 1.13 18.41 -7.20
C HIS A 75 0.88 16.97 -7.61
N TYR A 76 1.17 16.68 -8.87
CA TYR A 76 1.31 15.32 -9.35
C TYR A 76 2.44 14.66 -8.54
N ILE A 77 2.14 13.56 -7.86
CA ILE A 77 3.13 12.78 -7.12
C ILE A 77 3.80 11.84 -8.12
N GLU A 78 5.07 12.10 -8.42
CA GLU A 78 5.87 11.18 -9.22
C GLU A 78 6.18 9.92 -8.40
N MET A 79 5.67 8.78 -8.89
CA MET A 79 5.85 7.48 -8.25
C MET A 79 7.24 6.93 -8.53
N ASP A 80 7.87 6.37 -7.49
CA ASP A 80 9.17 5.71 -7.63
C ASP A 80 8.99 4.27 -8.10
N SER A 81 9.95 3.74 -8.86
CA SER A 81 9.98 2.30 -9.16
C SER A 81 10.21 1.50 -7.88
N LEU A 82 9.42 0.45 -7.69
CA LEU A 82 9.50 -0.41 -6.51
C LEU A 82 10.74 -1.31 -6.53
N TYR A 83 11.15 -1.75 -7.73
CA TYR A 83 12.26 -2.68 -7.92
C TYR A 83 13.24 -2.18 -9.00
N PRO A 84 13.91 -1.03 -8.78
CA PRO A 84 14.81 -0.45 -9.78
C PRO A 84 15.91 -1.42 -10.20
N GLU A 85 16.39 -2.23 -9.25
CA GLU A 85 17.45 -3.22 -9.45
C GLU A 85 16.94 -4.66 -9.60
N GLY A 86 15.62 -4.86 -9.59
CA GLY A 86 14.97 -6.15 -9.38
C GLY A 86 14.84 -6.52 -7.90
N LYS A 87 13.88 -7.39 -7.58
CA LYS A 87 13.70 -7.91 -6.21
C LYS A 87 14.78 -8.98 -5.94
N PRO A 88 15.67 -8.80 -4.96
CA PRO A 88 16.64 -9.83 -4.61
C PRO A 88 15.95 -11.03 -3.93
N ILE A 89 16.60 -12.18 -3.97
CA ILE A 89 16.18 -13.39 -3.24
C ILE A 89 17.14 -13.66 -2.09
N THR A 90 16.74 -14.47 -1.11
CA THR A 90 17.66 -14.88 -0.05
C THR A 90 18.73 -15.82 -0.57
N GLU A 91 19.89 -15.83 0.08
CA GLU A 91 20.99 -16.75 -0.25
C GLU A 91 20.55 -18.23 -0.17
N GLU A 92 19.74 -18.57 0.83
CA GLU A 92 19.17 -19.91 1.02
C GLU A 92 18.31 -20.33 -0.19
N LYS A 93 17.40 -19.45 -0.63
CA LYS A 93 16.58 -19.70 -1.82
C LYS A 93 17.42 -19.85 -3.08
N LYS A 94 18.46 -19.02 -3.23
CA LYS A 94 19.36 -19.15 -4.38
C LYS A 94 20.07 -20.50 -4.35
N LYS A 95 20.57 -20.94 -3.19
CA LYS A 95 21.23 -22.24 -3.04
C LYS A 95 20.31 -23.39 -3.43
N ASP A 96 19.06 -23.36 -2.97
CA ASP A 96 18.07 -24.37 -3.31
C ASP A 96 17.75 -24.37 -4.81
N LEU A 97 17.57 -23.17 -5.41
CA LEU A 97 17.37 -23.03 -6.85
C LEU A 97 18.55 -23.59 -7.65
N MET A 98 19.79 -23.35 -7.21
CA MET A 98 20.99 -23.89 -7.84
C MET A 98 21.05 -25.42 -7.76
N ALA A 99 20.60 -26.01 -6.65
CA ALA A 99 20.49 -27.47 -6.50
C ALA A 99 19.43 -28.06 -7.43
N LEU A 100 18.34 -27.33 -7.69
CA LEU A 100 17.24 -27.72 -8.58
C LEU A 100 17.55 -27.51 -10.08
N LEU A 101 18.65 -26.84 -10.43
CA LEU A 101 19.02 -26.62 -11.84
C LEU A 101 19.23 -27.92 -12.63
N SER A 102 19.52 -29.03 -11.97
CA SER A 102 19.63 -30.35 -12.61
C SER A 102 18.34 -30.79 -13.32
N PHE A 103 17.19 -30.28 -12.89
CA PHE A 103 15.87 -30.58 -13.47
C PHE A 103 15.43 -29.55 -14.52
N VAL A 104 16.19 -28.47 -14.69
CA VAL A 104 15.87 -27.38 -15.62
C VAL A 104 16.78 -27.47 -16.85
N PRO A 105 16.27 -27.30 -18.09
CA PRO A 105 17.11 -27.27 -19.28
C PRO A 105 18.23 -26.22 -19.18
N PRO A 106 19.47 -26.54 -19.63
CA PRO A 106 20.63 -25.66 -19.52
C PRO A 106 20.45 -24.25 -20.12
N ILE A 107 19.56 -24.12 -21.12
CA ILE A 107 19.23 -22.86 -21.79
C ILE A 107 18.71 -21.80 -20.80
N HIS A 108 18.05 -22.22 -19.72
CA HIS A 108 17.48 -21.31 -18.72
C HIS A 108 18.39 -21.10 -17.51
N HIS A 109 19.53 -21.79 -17.42
CA HIS A 109 20.42 -21.69 -16.24
C HIS A 109 21.02 -20.29 -16.06
N GLY A 110 21.23 -19.54 -17.16
CA GLY A 110 21.77 -18.18 -17.10
C GLY A 110 20.93 -17.27 -16.21
N PHE A 111 19.61 -17.31 -16.38
CA PHE A 111 18.66 -16.53 -15.59
C PHE A 111 18.82 -16.75 -14.08
N TYR A 112 18.85 -18.00 -13.63
CA TYR A 112 18.95 -18.33 -12.19
C TYR A 112 20.30 -17.95 -11.58
N LYS A 113 21.38 -18.03 -12.37
CA LYS A 113 22.72 -17.64 -11.92
C LYS A 113 22.83 -16.13 -11.70
N GLU A 114 22.19 -15.35 -12.56
CA GLU A 114 22.17 -13.89 -12.54
C GLU A 114 21.24 -13.29 -11.46
N LEU A 115 20.44 -14.11 -10.76
CA LEU A 115 19.60 -13.64 -9.66
C LEU A 115 20.44 -12.99 -8.55
N LYS A 116 20.09 -11.77 -8.19
CA LYS A 116 20.71 -11.03 -7.08
C LYS A 116 20.27 -11.63 -5.73
N THR A 117 21.20 -11.68 -4.78
CA THR A 117 20.93 -12.13 -3.41
C THR A 117 21.03 -10.98 -2.41
N ASP A 118 20.24 -11.07 -1.35
CA ASP A 118 20.35 -10.21 -0.18
C ASP A 118 20.18 -11.05 1.10
N ASN A 119 20.75 -10.56 2.20
CA ASN A 119 20.69 -11.18 3.53
C ASN A 119 19.47 -10.73 4.35
N GLU A 120 18.65 -9.83 3.79
CA GLU A 120 17.36 -9.49 4.42
C GLU A 120 16.47 -10.72 4.52
N ARG A 121 15.86 -10.90 5.70
CA ARG A 121 14.88 -11.96 5.92
C ARG A 121 13.76 -11.78 4.90
N ASP A 122 13.40 -12.86 4.22
CA ASP A 122 12.22 -12.88 3.37
C ASP A 122 10.99 -12.80 4.28
N LEU A 123 10.56 -11.56 4.59
CA LEU A 123 9.31 -11.25 5.27
C LEU A 123 8.18 -11.58 4.30
N GLY A 124 7.90 -12.87 4.12
CA GLY A 124 6.82 -13.32 3.26
C GLY A 124 5.49 -12.83 3.79
N LEU A 125 4.93 -11.76 3.21
CA LEU A 125 3.51 -11.32 3.26
C LEU A 125 2.73 -11.38 4.60
N ALA A 126 3.37 -11.62 5.74
CA ALA A 126 2.71 -12.00 6.99
C ALA A 126 3.05 -11.08 8.17
N ASP A 127 3.57 -9.88 7.91
CA ASP A 127 3.53 -8.83 8.93
C ASP A 127 2.18 -8.12 8.79
N GLY A 128 1.23 -8.56 9.62
CA GLY A 128 0.00 -7.83 9.87
C GLY A 128 0.32 -6.42 10.37
N ASP A 129 -0.51 -5.47 9.93
CA ASP A 129 -0.42 -4.06 10.27
C ASP A 129 -0.34 -3.86 11.80
N PRO A 130 0.71 -3.24 12.36
CA PRO A 130 0.85 -3.02 13.80
C PRO A 130 -0.17 -2.02 14.38
N GLU A 131 -1.10 -1.48 13.58
CA GLU A 131 -2.11 -0.54 14.06
C GLU A 131 -3.33 -1.18 14.77
N ASP A 132 -3.41 -2.52 14.87
CA ASP A 132 -4.51 -3.24 15.53
C ASP A 132 -4.30 -3.51 17.04
N GLU A 133 -3.53 -2.67 17.76
CA GLU A 133 -3.58 -2.67 19.23
C GLU A 133 -4.78 -1.85 19.74
N PRO A 134 -5.75 -2.45 20.46
CA PRO A 134 -6.82 -1.70 21.10
C PRO A 134 -6.21 -0.80 22.18
N ASN A 135 -6.41 0.51 22.02
CA ASN A 135 -6.06 1.52 23.00
C ASN A 135 -6.83 1.25 24.32
N VAL A 136 -6.20 0.51 25.23
CA VAL A 136 -6.70 0.29 26.59
C VAL A 136 -6.65 1.63 27.31
N GLN A 137 -7.82 2.25 27.44
CA GLN A 137 -8.04 3.40 28.30
C GLN A 137 -7.58 3.00 29.71
N LYS A 138 -6.48 3.61 30.18
CA LYS A 138 -6.12 3.58 31.59
C LYS A 138 -7.08 4.51 32.31
N ASP A 139 -8.15 3.93 32.85
CA ASP A 139 -8.96 4.58 33.86
C ASP A 139 -8.06 4.89 35.07
N VAL A 140 -7.77 6.18 35.24
CA VAL A 140 -7.18 6.72 36.46
C VAL A 140 -8.30 6.81 37.48
N LYS A 141 -8.15 6.10 38.58
CA LYS A 141 -8.94 6.28 39.80
C LYS A 141 -8.03 6.75 40.92
#